data_AF-A0A920USD9-F1
#
_entry.id   AF-A0A920USD9-F1
#
_cell.length_a   1.000
_cell.length_b   1.000
_cell.length_c   1.000
_cell.angle_alpha   90.00
_cell.angle_beta   90.00
_cell.angle_gamma   90.00
#
_symmetry.space_group_name_H-M   'P 1'
#
loop_
_entity.id
_entity.type
_entity.pdbx_description
1 polymer ?
#
loop_
_entity_poly.entity_id
_entity_poly.type
_entity_poly.pdbx_seq_one_letter_code
_entity_poly.pdbx_strand_id
1 'polypeptide(L)'
;MTQSQTIGNYEITTVIDTLPGPRDPGQVFQSIPAEAWDPYRSFALDADGMWVTEFKSHLIRSTNKEGPIILVDSGSGPTDDDQGKLLDN
;
A
#
# COMPACT_ATOMS: atom_id res chain seq x y z
N MET A 1 -10.80 2.63 0.76
CA MET A 1 -11.44 1.85 1.85
C MET A 1 -10.43 1.76 2.99
N THR A 2 -10.85 1.85 4.25
CA THR A 2 -9.96 1.70 5.41
C THR A 2 -10.36 0.45 6.20
N GLN A 3 -9.37 -0.25 6.75
CA GLN A 3 -9.58 -1.39 7.62
C GLN A 3 -8.76 -1.19 8.89
N SER A 4 -9.39 -1.37 10.05
CA SER A 4 -8.74 -1.19 11.35
C SER A 4 -8.61 -2.51 12.07
N GLN A 5 -7.48 -2.71 12.73
CA GLN A 5 -7.20 -3.88 13.56
C GLN A 5 -6.48 -3.44 14.83
N THR A 6 -6.92 -3.98 15.97
CA THR A 6 -6.22 -3.80 17.25
C THR A 6 -5.06 -4.78 17.34
N ILE A 7 -3.87 -4.27 17.66
CA ILE A 7 -2.67 -5.04 17.99
C ILE A 7 -2.11 -4.51 19.31
N GLY A 8 -2.29 -5.30 20.38
CA GLY A 8 -1.94 -4.87 21.74
C GLY A 8 -2.70 -3.60 22.14
N ASN A 9 -1.97 -2.58 22.61
CA ASN A 9 -2.54 -1.30 23.05
C ASN A 9 -2.69 -0.28 21.91
N TYR A 10 -2.59 -0.71 20.65
CA TYR A 10 -2.70 0.17 19.49
C TYR A 10 -3.78 -0.31 18.53
N GLU A 11 -4.47 0.64 17.94
CA GLU A 11 -5.28 0.45 16.75
C GLU A 11 -4.44 0.86 15.53
N ILE A 12 -4.33 -0.07 14.58
CA ILE A 12 -3.69 0.17 13.29
C ILE A 12 -4.78 0.24 12.24
N THR A 13 -4.89 1.38 11.57
CA THR A 13 -5.80 1.58 10.45
C THR A 13 -5.01 1.62 9.16
N THR A 14 -5.24 0.63 8.30
CA THR A 14 -4.72 0.63 6.93
C THR A 14 -5.51 1.63 6.08
N VAL A 15 -4.78 2.49 5.38
CA VAL A 15 -5.31 3.50 4.46
C VAL A 15 -4.81 3.17 3.06
N ILE A 16 -5.73 2.90 2.14
CA ILE A 16 -5.39 2.71 0.72
C ILE A 16 -5.20 4.09 0.09
N ASP A 17 -3.99 4.35 -0.43
CA ASP A 17 -3.62 5.56 -1.16
C ASP A 17 -4.11 5.48 -2.61
N THR A 18 -3.65 4.46 -3.34
CA THR A 18 -4.04 4.25 -4.73
C THR A 18 -4.00 2.77 -5.11
N LEU A 19 -4.80 2.45 -6.13
CA LEU A 19 -4.79 1.17 -6.83
C LEU A 19 -4.08 1.40 -8.16
N PRO A 20 -2.74 1.25 -8.22
CA PRO A 20 -2.02 1.40 -9.48
C PRO A 20 -2.52 0.40 -10.52
N GLY A 21 -2.33 0.72 -11.80
CA GLY A 21 -2.67 -0.18 -12.89
C GLY A 21 -1.99 -1.55 -12.76
N PRO A 22 -2.63 -2.65 -13.22
CA PRO A 22 -2.04 -3.98 -13.20
C PRO A 22 -0.69 -4.02 -13.92
N ARG A 23 0.25 -4.83 -13.41
CA ARG A 23 1.61 -4.92 -13.95
C ARG A 23 1.90 -6.33 -14.46
N ASP A 24 2.63 -6.43 -15.56
CA ASP A 24 3.13 -7.72 -16.02
C ASP A 24 4.18 -8.24 -15.00
N PRO A 25 3.95 -9.40 -14.34
CA PRO A 25 4.90 -9.97 -13.39
C PRO A 25 6.28 -10.19 -14.01
N GLY A 26 6.37 -10.53 -15.30
CA GLY A 26 7.64 -10.76 -16.00
C GLY A 26 8.44 -9.47 -16.23
N GLN A 27 7.79 -8.31 -16.28
CA GLN A 27 8.47 -7.01 -16.35
C GLN A 27 9.01 -6.58 -15.00
N VAL A 28 8.27 -6.88 -13.92
CA VAL A 28 8.64 -6.50 -12.54
C VAL A 28 9.69 -7.45 -11.96
N PHE A 29 9.53 -8.75 -12.18
CA PHE A 29 10.34 -9.82 -11.61
C PHE A 29 11.01 -10.64 -12.72
N GLN A 30 11.89 -9.98 -13.47
CA GLN A 30 12.48 -10.49 -14.71
C GLN A 30 13.25 -11.82 -14.58
N SER A 31 13.72 -12.14 -13.38
CA SER A 31 14.44 -13.40 -13.10
C SER A 31 13.53 -14.56 -12.70
N ILE A 32 12.22 -14.32 -12.55
CA ILE A 32 11.26 -15.31 -12.06
C ILE A 32 10.48 -15.89 -13.24
N PRO A 33 10.50 -17.22 -13.44
CA PRO A 33 9.74 -17.84 -14.51
C PRO A 33 8.23 -17.72 -14.25
N ALA A 34 7.44 -17.68 -15.32
CA ALA A 34 6.00 -17.40 -15.23
C ALA A 34 5.24 -18.43 -14.38
N GLU A 35 5.61 -19.71 -14.50
CA GLU A 35 5.06 -20.83 -13.76
C GLU A 35 5.28 -20.76 -12.24
N ALA A 36 6.29 -20.01 -11.76
CA ALA A 36 6.49 -19.82 -10.33
C ALA A 36 5.34 -19.02 -9.67
N TRP A 37 4.51 -18.35 -10.47
CA TRP A 37 3.32 -17.64 -10.00
C TRP A 37 2.09 -18.52 -9.86
N ASP A 38 2.12 -19.77 -10.38
CA ASP A 38 0.97 -20.69 -10.35
C ASP A 38 0.34 -20.86 -8.95
N PRO A 39 1.12 -20.99 -7.85
CA PRO A 39 0.55 -21.11 -6.50
C PRO A 39 -0.18 -19.85 -6.01
N TYR A 40 0.07 -18.69 -6.62
CA TYR A 40 -0.41 -17.39 -6.15
C TYR A 40 -1.47 -16.78 -7.08
N ARG A 41 -1.74 -17.39 -8.24
CA ARG A 41 -2.67 -16.87 -9.26
C ARG A 41 -4.01 -16.43 -8.68
N SER A 42 -4.57 -17.19 -7.74
CA SER A 42 -5.92 -16.95 -7.22
C SER A 42 -6.06 -15.66 -6.40
N PHE A 43 -4.96 -15.06 -5.94
CA PHE A 43 -5.02 -13.86 -5.08
C PHE A 43 -4.03 -12.77 -5.46
N ALA A 44 -2.94 -13.11 -6.14
CA ALA A 44 -1.93 -12.14 -6.56
C ALA A 44 -2.17 -11.62 -7.97
N LEU A 45 -2.78 -12.42 -8.86
CA LEU A 45 -2.98 -12.07 -10.26
C LEU A 45 -4.47 -11.89 -10.57
N ASP A 46 -4.78 -11.01 -11.53
CA ASP A 46 -6.11 -10.93 -12.11
C ASP A 46 -6.33 -12.01 -13.19
N ALA A 47 -7.51 -11.97 -13.83
CA ALA A 47 -7.89 -12.94 -14.87
C ALA A 47 -7.00 -12.89 -16.11
N ASP A 48 -6.33 -11.77 -16.37
CA ASP A 48 -5.38 -11.59 -17.48
C ASP A 48 -3.95 -12.00 -17.07
N GLY A 49 -3.76 -12.45 -15.83
CA GLY A 49 -2.46 -12.84 -15.30
C GLY A 49 -1.58 -11.67 -14.87
N MET A 50 -2.17 -10.47 -14.71
CA MET A 50 -1.46 -9.27 -14.31
C MET A 50 -1.41 -9.15 -12.79
N TRP A 51 -0.27 -8.71 -12.26
CA TRP A 51 -0.08 -8.47 -10.85
C TRP A 51 -0.82 -7.20 -10.43
N VAL A 52 -1.75 -7.35 -9.49
CA VAL A 52 -2.52 -6.24 -8.93
C VAL A 52 -1.94 -5.88 -7.57
N THR A 53 -1.57 -4.61 -7.39
CA THR A 53 -0.99 -4.10 -6.14
C THR A 53 -1.84 -3.00 -5.53
N GLU A 54 -1.68 -2.80 -4.23
CA GLU A 54 -2.31 -1.71 -3.49
C GLU A 54 -1.21 -0.89 -2.81
N PHE A 55 -1.21 0.43 -3.01
CA PHE A 55 -0.34 1.31 -2.25
C PHE A 55 -1.06 1.73 -0.98
N LYS A 56 -0.43 1.51 0.17
CA LYS A 56 -1.06 1.64 1.48
C LYS A 56 -0.16 2.38 2.46
N SER A 57 -0.79 3.17 3.31
CA SER A 57 -0.21 3.73 4.52
C SER A 57 -0.88 3.13 5.76
N HIS A 58 -0.27 3.33 6.93
CA HIS A 58 -0.82 2.89 8.21
C HIS A 58 -0.90 4.03 9.21
N LEU A 59 -2.10 4.30 9.71
CA LEU A 59 -2.35 5.21 10.81
C LEU A 59 -2.38 4.42 12.12
N ILE A 60 -1.48 4.74 13.04
CA ILE A 60 -1.32 4.04 14.30
C ILE A 60 -1.72 5.00 15.42
N ARG A 61 -2.66 4.56 16.27
CA ARG A 61 -3.13 5.33 17.43
C ARG A 61 -3.22 4.42 18.65
N SER A 62 -2.83 4.95 19.81
CA SER A 62 -3.05 4.24 21.08
C SER A 62 -4.56 4.05 21.33
N THR A 63 -4.96 2.89 21.83
CA THR A 63 -6.38 2.59 22.11
C THR A 63 -6.96 3.48 23.21
N ASN A 64 -6.12 3.97 24.13
CA ASN A 64 -6.52 4.98 25.13
C ASN A 64 -6.63 6.40 24.54
N LYS A 65 -6.31 6.59 23.26
CA LYS A 65 -6.33 7.87 22.53
C LYS A 65 -5.37 8.95 23.08
N GLU A 66 -4.37 8.55 23.85
CA GLU A 66 -3.32 9.42 24.34
C GLU A 66 -2.04 9.26 23.52
N GLY A 67 -1.19 10.29 23.55
CA GLY A 67 0.10 10.28 22.86
C GLY A 67 0.01 10.60 21.37
N PRO A 68 1.10 10.37 20.63
CA PRO A 68 1.18 10.75 19.23
C PRO A 68 0.30 9.86 18.35
N ILE A 69 -0.18 10.45 17.27
CA ILE A 69 -0.75 9.71 16.14
C ILE A 69 0.37 9.57 15.11
N ILE A 70 0.65 8.32 14.70
CA ILE A 70 1.77 8.02 13.80
C ILE A 70 1.20 7.62 12.44
N LEU A 71 1.72 8.23 11.38
CA LEU A 71 1.48 7.81 10.00
C LEU A 71 2.76 7.16 9.48
N VAL A 72 2.67 5.90 9.05
CA VAL A 72 3.73 5.17 8.35
C VAL A 72 3.42 5.18 6.86
N ASP A 73 4.36 5.72 6.09
CA ASP A 73 4.24 6.08 4.66
C ASP A 73 3.13 7.09 4.37
N SER A 74 3.27 7.86 3.28
CA SER A 74 2.33 8.94 2.94
C SER A 74 1.75 8.84 1.53
N GLY A 75 1.79 7.65 0.93
CA GLY A 75 1.32 7.45 -0.43
C GLY A 75 2.23 8.09 -1.49
N SER A 76 1.75 8.13 -2.73
CA SER A 76 2.48 8.71 -3.87
C SER A 76 2.52 10.24 -3.86
N GLY A 77 1.61 10.89 -3.12
CA GLY A 77 1.50 12.35 -3.13
C GLY A 77 1.15 12.91 -4.52
N PRO A 78 1.32 14.24 -4.73
CA PRO A 78 1.17 14.84 -6.04
C PRO A 78 2.30 14.37 -6.99
N THR A 79 1.94 13.94 -8.19
CA THR A 79 2.87 13.45 -9.23
C THR A 79 3.34 14.53 -10.21
N ASP A 80 2.79 15.74 -10.10
CA ASP A 80 3.15 16.88 -10.93
C ASP A 80 4.28 17.71 -10.29
N ASP A 81 5.03 18.46 -11.10
CA ASP A 81 6.33 19.11 -10.81
C ASP A 81 6.40 20.10 -9.62
N ASP A 82 5.34 20.29 -8.83
CA ASP A 82 5.37 21.10 -7.59
C ASP A 82 5.84 20.26 -6.39
N GLN A 83 7.08 19.79 -6.52
CA GLN A 83 7.84 18.91 -5.61
C GLN A 83 7.88 19.42 -4.16
N GLY A 84 6.91 18.99 -3.35
CA GLY A 84 7.08 18.85 -1.91
C GLY A 84 7.57 20.10 -1.18
N LYS A 85 7.27 21.30 -1.68
CA LYS A 85 7.53 22.52 -0.91
C LYS A 85 6.69 22.43 0.35
N LEU A 86 7.36 22.42 1.50
CA LEU A 86 6.71 22.78 2.75
C LEU A 86 6.04 24.12 2.50
N LEU A 87 4.72 24.17 2.63
CA LEU A 87 4.00 25.44 2.63
C LEU A 87 4.60 26.26 3.76
N ASP A 88 5.03 27.49 3.47
CA ASP A 88 5.47 28.42 4.50
C ASP A 88 4.28 28.66 5.43
N ASN A 89 4.34 28.09 6.64
CA ASN A 89 3.35 28.26 7.70
C ASN A 89 3.65 29.54 8.50
#